data_AF-A0A452YHK5-F1
#
_entry.id   AF-A0A452YHK5-F1
#
_cell.length_a   1.000
_cell.length_b   1.000
_cell.length_c   1.000
_cell.angle_alpha   90.00
_cell.angle_beta   90.00
_cell.angle_gamma   90.00
#
_symmetry.space_group_name_H-M   'P 1'
#
loop_
_entity.id
_entity.type
_entity.pdbx_description
1 polymer ?
#
loop_
_entity_poly.entity_id
_entity_poly.type
_entity_poly.pdbx_seq_one_letter_code
_entity_poly.pdbx_strand_id
1 'polypeptide(L)'
;MEYFGDLIKFVKNHISEDLISYTECPNIADVEPVVKNFAVKWRTALELMHNEVVTCCSNFVSGMAILKAAMAQLLNDYNRLSECVKMIPGGSSLNRNLVSITSISYEIRKYSRTL
;
A
#
# COMPACT_ATOMS: atom_id res chain seq x y z
N MET A 1 -8.73 1.01 -13.33
CA MET A 1 -7.35 1.50 -13.14
C MET A 1 -6.82 0.81 -11.88
N GLU A 2 -5.73 0.04 -11.95
CA GLU A 2 -5.18 -0.64 -10.76
C GLU A 2 -4.15 0.28 -10.06
N TYR A 3 -4.58 1.00 -9.01
CA TYR A 3 -3.74 2.00 -8.33
C TYR A 3 -2.48 1.42 -7.67
N PHE A 4 -2.56 0.20 -7.14
CA PHE A 4 -1.50 -0.44 -6.35
C PHE A 4 -1.18 -1.86 -6.81
N GLY A 5 -1.39 -2.15 -8.12
CA GLY A 5 -1.26 -3.49 -8.68
C GLY A 5 0.09 -4.16 -8.38
N ASP A 6 1.20 -3.42 -8.47
CA ASP A 6 2.54 -3.96 -8.22
C ASP A 6 2.75 -4.38 -6.75
N LEU A 7 2.28 -3.56 -5.81
CA LEU A 7 2.32 -3.88 -4.36
C LEU A 7 1.47 -5.11 -4.06
N ILE A 8 0.25 -5.15 -4.58
CA ILE A 8 -0.69 -6.25 -4.32
C ILE A 8 -0.16 -7.56 -4.92
N LYS A 9 0.35 -7.52 -6.15
CA LYS A 9 0.98 -8.69 -6.80
C LYS A 9 2.19 -9.17 -6.02
N PHE A 10 3.05 -8.24 -5.56
CA PHE A 10 4.20 -8.59 -4.73
C PHE A 10 3.78 -9.29 -3.44
N VAL A 11 2.84 -8.71 -2.68
CA VAL A 11 2.36 -9.31 -1.42
C VAL A 11 1.78 -10.70 -1.67
N LYS A 12 0.94 -10.87 -2.70
CA LYS A 12 0.33 -12.17 -3.01
C LYS A 12 1.35 -13.25 -3.41
N ASN A 13 2.41 -12.87 -4.12
CA ASN A 13 3.40 -13.83 -4.62
C ASN A 13 4.44 -14.23 -3.57
N HIS A 14 4.70 -13.35 -2.59
CA HIS A 14 5.81 -13.52 -1.65
C HIS A 14 5.40 -13.63 -0.18
N ILE A 15 4.12 -13.41 0.14
CA ILE A 15 3.61 -13.35 1.52
C ILE A 15 2.32 -14.17 1.60
N SER A 16 2.40 -15.33 2.27
CA SER A 16 1.23 -16.18 2.51
C SER A 16 0.20 -15.46 3.40
N GLU A 17 -1.09 -15.63 3.12
CA GLU A 17 -2.17 -14.95 3.86
C GLU A 17 -2.22 -15.32 5.35
N ASP A 18 -1.74 -16.53 5.70
CA ASP A 18 -1.90 -17.13 7.03
C ASP A 18 -0.71 -16.96 7.98
N LEU A 19 0.47 -16.56 7.49
CA LEU A 19 1.64 -16.41 8.35
C LEU A 19 2.55 -15.35 7.74
N ILE A 20 3.21 -14.55 8.58
CA ILE A 20 4.37 -13.71 8.22
C ILE A 20 5.59 -14.62 7.88
N SER A 21 5.33 -15.79 7.31
CA SER A 21 6.31 -16.71 6.75
C SER A 21 6.48 -16.30 5.30
N TYR A 22 7.51 -15.50 5.05
CA TYR A 22 8.00 -15.29 3.70
C TYR A 22 8.37 -16.66 3.14
N THR A 23 7.73 -17.06 2.04
CA THR A 23 7.95 -18.37 1.42
C THR A 23 9.40 -18.50 0.97
N GLU A 24 10.00 -17.40 0.50
CA GLU A 24 11.43 -17.19 0.27
C GLU A 24 11.77 -15.70 0.52
N CYS A 25 13.00 -15.39 0.97
CA CYS A 25 13.44 -13.99 1.07
C CYS A 25 13.62 -13.40 -0.34
N PRO A 26 12.83 -12.41 -0.76
CA PRO A 26 12.88 -11.88 -2.11
C PRO A 26 14.17 -11.10 -2.38
N ASN A 27 14.59 -11.03 -3.65
CA ASN A 27 15.78 -10.29 -4.04
C ASN A 27 15.49 -8.77 -4.06
N ILE A 28 16.51 -7.95 -3.78
CA ILE A 28 16.44 -6.48 -3.92
C ILE A 28 15.91 -6.09 -5.30
N ALA A 29 16.32 -6.80 -6.36
CA ALA A 29 15.89 -6.52 -7.73
C ALA A 29 14.37 -6.59 -7.93
N ASP A 30 13.68 -7.44 -7.17
CA ASP A 30 12.22 -7.62 -7.24
C ASP A 30 11.48 -6.58 -6.40
N VAL A 31 12.08 -6.18 -5.27
CA VAL A 31 11.45 -5.27 -4.29
C VAL A 31 11.69 -3.80 -4.61
N GLU A 32 12.86 -3.46 -5.14
CA GLU A 32 13.23 -2.09 -5.49
C GLU A 32 12.20 -1.37 -6.38
N PRO A 33 11.74 -1.94 -7.51
CA PRO A 33 10.77 -1.27 -8.37
C PRO A 33 9.43 -1.04 -7.66
N VAL A 34 8.99 -1.97 -6.81
CA VAL A 34 7.74 -1.87 -6.05
C VAL A 34 7.81 -0.70 -5.06
N VAL A 35 8.89 -0.63 -4.28
CA VAL A 35 9.10 0.44 -3.29
C VAL A 35 9.20 1.81 -3.98
N LYS A 36 9.99 1.92 -5.04
CA LYS A 36 10.13 3.16 -5.82
C LYS A 36 8.80 3.61 -6.41
N ASN A 37 8.06 2.70 -7.03
CA ASN A 37 6.78 3.03 -7.65
C ASN A 37 5.75 3.50 -6.60
N PHE A 38 5.67 2.79 -5.46
CA PHE A 38 4.80 3.20 -4.36
C PHE A 38 5.15 4.61 -3.86
N ALA A 39 6.43 4.89 -3.61
CA ALA A 39 6.90 6.18 -3.09
C ALA A 39 6.47 7.39 -3.95
N VAL A 40 6.42 7.21 -5.27
CA VAL A 40 6.03 8.26 -6.21
C VAL A 40 4.51 8.43 -6.31
N LYS A 41 3.75 7.33 -6.23
CA LYS A 41 2.32 7.34 -6.62
C LYS A 41 1.35 7.36 -5.45
N TRP A 42 1.74 6.94 -4.25
CA TRP A 42 0.80 6.62 -3.18
C TRP A 42 -0.15 7.77 -2.81
N ARG A 43 0.34 9.02 -2.72
CA ARG A 43 -0.52 10.17 -2.37
C ARG A 43 -1.57 10.45 -3.45
N THR A 44 -1.13 10.54 -4.70
CA THR A 44 -2.01 10.80 -5.85
C THR A 44 -3.02 9.67 -6.02
N ALA A 45 -2.62 8.42 -5.81
CA ALA A 45 -3.52 7.27 -5.85
C ALA A 45 -4.60 7.35 -4.75
N LEU A 46 -4.24 7.69 -3.50
CA LEU A 46 -5.21 7.87 -2.42
C LEU A 46 -6.23 8.98 -2.73
N GLU A 47 -5.75 10.09 -3.28
CA GLU A 47 -6.61 11.21 -3.70
C GLU A 47 -7.57 10.80 -4.83
N LEU A 48 -7.07 10.12 -5.86
CA LEU A 48 -7.90 9.64 -6.97
C LEU A 48 -8.95 8.64 -6.52
N MET A 49 -8.59 7.68 -5.67
CA MET A 49 -9.54 6.71 -5.10
C MET A 49 -10.65 7.40 -4.29
N HIS A 50 -10.30 8.42 -3.50
CA HIS A 50 -11.30 9.22 -2.79
C HIS A 50 -12.21 9.98 -3.75
N ASN A 51 -11.63 10.64 -4.76
CA ASN A 51 -12.40 11.41 -5.74
C ASN A 51 -13.35 10.51 -6.53
N GLU A 52 -12.92 9.31 -6.94
CA GLU A 52 -13.81 8.33 -7.59
C GLU A 52 -15.03 7.99 -6.74
N VAL A 53 -14.84 7.79 -5.43
CA VAL A 53 -15.95 7.50 -4.52
C VAL A 53 -16.88 8.70 -4.38
N VAL A 54 -16.34 9.90 -4.24
CA VAL A 54 -17.13 11.14 -4.15
C VAL A 54 -17.92 11.40 -5.44
N THR A 55 -17.34 11.13 -6.62
CA THR A 55 -17.97 11.47 -7.91
C THR A 55 -18.89 10.38 -8.44
N CYS A 56 -18.58 9.11 -8.17
CA CYS A 56 -19.22 7.99 -8.86
C CYS A 56 -20.15 7.16 -7.95
N CYS A 57 -20.04 7.27 -6.62
CA CYS A 57 -20.91 6.50 -5.72
C CYS A 57 -22.22 7.22 -5.43
N SER A 58 -23.33 6.68 -5.93
CA SER A 58 -24.69 7.16 -5.61
C SER A 58 -25.08 6.94 -4.14
N ASN A 59 -24.44 5.98 -3.46
CA ASN A 59 -24.51 5.82 -2.00
C ASN A 59 -23.14 6.13 -1.37
N PHE A 60 -23.01 7.35 -0.88
CA PHE A 60 -21.76 7.85 -0.30
C PHE A 60 -21.35 7.08 0.97
N VAL A 61 -22.31 6.68 1.81
CA VAL A 61 -22.04 5.92 3.04
C VAL A 61 -21.36 4.59 2.73
N SER A 62 -21.94 3.83 1.78
CA SER A 62 -21.37 2.55 1.35
C SER A 62 -20.05 2.73 0.60
N GLY A 63 -19.96 3.71 -0.29
CA GLY A 63 -18.72 4.02 -1.02
C GLY A 63 -17.55 4.37 -0.09
N MET A 64 -17.79 5.22 0.91
CA MET A 64 -16.79 5.58 1.90
C MET A 64 -16.40 4.44 2.82
N ALA A 65 -17.33 3.54 3.17
CA ALA A 65 -17.01 2.33 3.93
C ALA A 65 -16.06 1.40 3.15
N ILE A 66 -16.32 1.21 1.86
CA ILE A 66 -15.46 0.42 0.96
C ILE A 66 -14.09 1.09 0.82
N LEU A 67 -14.05 2.42 0.63
CA LEU A 67 -12.80 3.17 0.54
C LEU A 67 -11.94 3.00 1.81
N LYS A 68 -12.55 3.14 2.98
CA LYS A 68 -11.88 2.96 4.28
C LYS A 68 -11.29 1.56 4.41
N ALA A 69 -12.06 0.53 4.05
CA ALA A 69 -11.58 -0.85 4.08
C ALA A 69 -10.41 -1.06 3.10
N ALA A 70 -10.51 -0.54 1.88
CA ALA A 70 -9.44 -0.64 0.88
C ALA A 70 -8.15 0.08 1.31
N MET A 71 -8.27 1.30 1.86
CA MET A 71 -7.12 2.04 2.39
C MET A 71 -6.49 1.35 3.61
N ALA A 72 -7.28 0.74 4.48
CA ALA A 72 -6.77 -0.06 5.60
C ALA A 72 -6.00 -1.28 5.10
N GLN A 73 -6.54 -2.00 4.11
CA GLN A 73 -5.85 -3.13 3.49
C GLN A 73 -4.53 -2.71 2.84
N LEU A 74 -4.52 -1.58 2.11
CA LEU A 74 -3.31 -1.02 1.52
C LEU A 74 -2.22 -0.77 2.57
N LEU A 75 -2.60 -0.21 3.73
CA LEU A 75 -1.65 0.05 4.81
C LEU A 75 -1.07 -1.26 5.36
N ASN A 76 -1.89 -2.31 5.49
CA ASN A 76 -1.43 -3.64 5.91
C ASN A 76 -0.46 -4.26 4.89
N ASP A 77 -0.80 -4.18 3.60
CA ASP A 77 0.04 -4.68 2.51
C ASP A 77 1.38 -3.94 2.46
N TYR A 78 1.37 -2.63 2.64
CA TYR A 78 2.60 -1.82 2.68
C TYR A 78 3.43 -2.08 3.94
N ASN A 79 2.81 -2.28 5.11
CA ASN A 79 3.52 -2.72 6.32
C ASN A 79 4.28 -4.03 6.06
N ARG A 80 3.62 -5.01 5.41
CA ARG A 80 4.24 -6.28 5.05
C ARG A 80 5.41 -6.09 4.09
N LEU A 81 5.28 -5.24 3.07
CA LEU A 81 6.39 -4.86 2.19
C LEU A 81 7.56 -4.25 2.98
N SER A 82 7.27 -3.33 3.90
CA SER A 82 8.31 -2.67 4.70
C SER A 82 9.04 -3.64 5.63
N GLU A 83 8.34 -4.61 6.22
CA GLU A 83 8.97 -5.68 7.01
C GLU A 83 9.80 -6.61 6.12
N CYS A 84 9.31 -6.92 4.91
CA CYS A 84 10.04 -7.72 3.94
C CYS A 84 11.39 -7.10 3.59
N VAL A 85 11.44 -5.80 3.30
CA VAL A 85 12.70 -5.07 3.00
C VAL A 85 13.74 -5.22 4.11
N LYS A 86 13.32 -5.27 5.38
CA LYS A 86 14.24 -5.44 6.53
C LYS A 86 14.90 -6.81 6.57
N MET A 87 14.27 -7.83 5.97
CA MET A 87 14.79 -9.20 5.96
C MET A 87 15.77 -9.46 4.82
N ILE A 88 15.79 -8.60 3.80
CA ILE A 88 16.64 -8.78 2.61
C ILE A 88 18.09 -8.37 2.92
N PRO A 89 19.09 -9.23 2.67
CA PRO A 89 20.50 -8.83 2.75
C PRO A 89 20.78 -7.65 1.83
N GLY A 90 21.23 -6.50 2.38
CA GLY A 90 21.44 -5.26 1.63
C GLY A 90 20.19 -4.40 1.40
N GLY A 91 19.04 -4.79 1.94
CA GLY A 91 17.76 -4.07 1.83
C GLY A 91 17.77 -2.66 2.42
N SER A 92 18.72 -2.33 3.29
CA SER A 92 18.91 -0.97 3.82
C SER A 92 19.11 0.09 2.74
N SER A 93 19.63 -0.29 1.56
CA SER A 93 19.73 0.57 0.38
C SER A 93 18.37 1.07 -0.14
N LEU A 94 17.28 0.37 0.18
CA LEU A 94 15.91 0.72 -0.19
C LEU A 94 15.23 1.66 0.81
N ASN A 95 15.79 1.86 2.01
CA ASN A 95 15.18 2.69 3.06
C ASN A 95 14.88 4.12 2.60
N ARG A 96 15.70 4.68 1.70
CA ARG A 96 15.48 6.02 1.11
C ARG A 96 14.19 6.13 0.29
N ASN A 97 13.69 5.01 -0.21
CA ASN A 97 12.47 4.94 -1.01
C ASN A 97 11.27 4.47 -0.16
N LEU A 98 11.48 4.07 1.10
CA LEU A 98 10.37 3.73 1.99
C LEU A 98 9.67 5.00 2.46
N VAL A 99 8.37 5.05 2.21
CA VAL A 99 7.45 5.99 2.82
C VAL A 99 7.18 5.56 4.26
N SER A 100 7.13 6.52 5.19
CA SER A 100 6.77 6.24 6.57
C SER A 100 5.32 5.76 6.70
N ILE A 101 5.11 4.70 7.49
CA ILE A 101 3.79 4.20 7.90
C ILE A 101 2.93 5.30 8.53
N THR A 102 3.54 6.18 9.33
CA THR A 102 2.82 7.29 9.96
C THR A 102 2.30 8.30 8.95
N SER A 103 3.07 8.59 7.89
CA SER A 103 2.65 9.49 6.81
C SER A 103 1.50 8.91 5.99
N ILE A 104 1.55 7.62 5.68
CA ILE A 104 0.48 6.92 4.96
C ILE A 104 -0.79 6.91 5.82
N SER A 105 -0.67 6.56 7.10
CA SER A 105 -1.79 6.55 8.05
C SER A 105 -2.43 7.94 8.20
N TYR A 106 -1.62 9.00 8.24
CA TYR A 106 -2.10 10.37 8.33
C TYR A 106 -2.94 10.77 7.10
N GLU A 107 -2.45 10.51 5.88
CA GLU A 107 -3.20 10.78 4.65
C GLU A 107 -4.48 9.94 4.54
N ILE A 108 -4.46 8.65 4.90
CA ILE A 108 -5.68 7.83 4.92
C ILE A 108 -6.73 8.43 5.87
N ARG A 109 -6.31 8.90 7.04
CA ARG A 109 -7.21 9.54 8.02
C ARG A 109 -7.82 10.83 7.49
N LYS A 110 -7.10 11.58 6.64
CA LYS A 110 -7.62 12.80 5.99
C LYS A 110 -8.85 12.47 5.15
N TYR A 111 -8.77 11.46 4.28
CA TYR A 111 -9.89 11.03 3.43
C TYR A 111 -11.00 10.30 4.19
N SER A 112 -10.68 9.72 5.35
CA SER A 112 -11.66 9.02 6.19
C SER A 112 -12.60 9.95 6.98
N ARG A 113 -12.22 11.24 7.11
CA ARG A 113 -12.92 12.26 7.90
C ARG A 113 -13.91 13.10 7.08
N THR A 114 -13.83 13.05 5.75
CA THR A 114 -14.81 13.71 4.89
C THR A 114 -16.14 12.96 4.99
N LEU A 115 -17.13 13.65 5.57
CA LEU A 115 -18.53 13.22 5.73
C LEU A 115 -19.34 13.52 4.46
#